data_AF-F1LGW9-F1
#
_entry.id   AF-F1LGW9-F1
#
_cell.length_a   1.000
_cell.length_b   1.000
_cell.length_c   1.000
_cell.angle_alpha   90.00
_cell.angle_beta   90.00
_cell.angle_gamma   90.00
#
_symmetry.space_group_name_H-M   'P 1'
#
loop_
_entity.id
_entity.type
_entity.pdbx_description
1 polymer ?
#
loop_
_entity_poly.entity_id
_entity_poly.type
_entity_poly.pdbx_seq_one_letter_code
_entity_poly.pdbx_strand_id
1 'polypeptide(L)'
;MEHLDVMEEYVKLETRNLEKELLHAQEEVKRIQSVPLVIGQFLEAVDQDHAIVGSTTGSNYFVRVLSILDRELLKPGCSVALHKYSNALVE
;
A
#
# COMPACT_ATOMS: atom_id res chain seq x y z
N MET A 1 -32.26 -3.55 31.81
CA MET A 1 -31.07 -4.41 31.67
C MET A 1 -30.95 -4.90 30.24
N GLU A 2 -32.04 -5.41 29.67
CA GLU A 2 -32.11 -5.96 28.29
C GLU A 2 -31.68 -5.02 27.15
N HIS A 3 -31.87 -3.70 27.28
CA HIS A 3 -31.46 -2.75 26.22
C HIS A 3 -29.94 -2.62 26.07
N LEU A 4 -29.17 -2.77 27.16
CA LEU A 4 -27.72 -2.68 27.11
C LEU A 4 -27.12 -3.93 26.44
N ASP A 5 -27.66 -5.11 26.74
CA ASP A 5 -27.23 -6.37 26.15
C ASP A 5 -27.43 -6.39 24.62
N VAL A 6 -28.57 -5.87 24.14
CA VAL A 6 -28.87 -5.75 22.71
C VAL A 6 -27.90 -4.77 22.01
N MET A 7 -27.57 -3.64 22.64
CA MET A 7 -26.60 -2.71 22.07
C MET A 7 -25.18 -3.28 22.06
N GLU A 8 -24.80 -4.05 23.08
CA GLU A 8 -23.50 -4.71 23.13
C GLU A 8 -23.37 -5.78 22.04
N GLU A 9 -24.45 -6.54 21.79
CA GLU A 9 -24.50 -7.52 20.70
C GLU A 9 -24.43 -6.83 19.32
N TYR A 10 -25.13 -5.71 19.15
CA TYR A 10 -25.09 -4.92 17.91
C TYR A 10 -23.69 -4.39 17.60
N VAL A 11 -23.02 -3.80 18.59
CA VAL A 11 -21.64 -3.30 18.42
C VAL A 11 -20.70 -4.44 18.08
N LYS A 12 -20.81 -5.60 18.75
CA LYS A 12 -19.99 -6.79 18.45
C LYS A 12 -20.20 -7.28 17.01
N LEU A 13 -21.44 -7.25 16.52
CA LEU A 13 -21.77 -7.62 15.15
C LEU A 13 -21.16 -6.66 14.13
N GLU A 14 -21.29 -5.35 14.36
CA GLU A 14 -20.72 -4.29 13.53
C GLU A 14 -19.19 -4.40 13.47
N THR A 15 -18.51 -4.57 14.61
CA THR A 15 -17.04 -4.80 14.61
C THR A 15 -16.65 -6.01 13.76
N ARG A 16 -17.40 -7.11 13.84
CA ARG A 16 -17.10 -8.31 13.05
C ARG A 16 -17.33 -8.10 11.55
N ASN A 17 -18.31 -7.28 11.17
CA ASN A 17 -18.53 -6.91 9.78
C ASN A 17 -17.39 -6.01 9.26
N LEU A 18 -17.01 -4.99 10.04
CA LEU A 18 -15.89 -4.10 9.72
C LEU A 18 -14.57 -4.88 9.57
N GLU A 19 -14.29 -5.84 10.45
CA GLU A 19 -13.11 -6.72 10.35
C GLU A 19 -13.10 -7.54 9.05
N LYS A 20 -14.27 -8.03 8.61
CA LYS A 20 -14.39 -8.74 7.33
C LYS A 20 -14.17 -7.82 6.14
N GLU A 21 -14.76 -6.63 6.14
CA GLU A 21 -14.54 -5.66 5.06
C GLU A 21 -13.08 -5.24 4.98
N LEU A 22 -12.42 -5.03 6.12
CA LEU A 22 -10.99 -4.73 6.20
C LEU A 22 -10.16 -5.87 5.59
N LEU A 23 -10.46 -7.12 5.94
CA LEU A 23 -9.76 -8.29 5.39
C LEU A 23 -9.94 -8.36 3.86
N HIS A 24 -11.16 -8.19 3.37
CA HIS A 24 -11.44 -8.18 1.94
C HIS A 24 -10.70 -7.07 1.20
N ALA A 25 -10.68 -5.85 1.76
CA ALA A 25 -9.94 -4.73 1.20
C ALA A 25 -8.42 -5.00 1.17
N GLN A 26 -7.87 -5.58 2.24
CA GLN A 26 -6.45 -5.98 2.30
C GLN A 26 -6.10 -7.03 1.24
N GLU A 27 -6.96 -8.03 1.05
CA GLU A 27 -6.76 -9.05 0.00
C GLU A 27 -6.80 -8.44 -1.41
N GLU A 28 -7.67 -7.46 -1.64
CA GLU A 28 -7.77 -6.78 -2.93
C GLU A 28 -6.53 -5.95 -3.24
N VAL A 29 -6.00 -5.24 -2.23
CA VAL A 29 -4.71 -4.53 -2.34
C VAL A 29 -3.60 -5.52 -2.68
N LYS A 30 -3.53 -6.67 -2.00
CA LYS A 30 -2.51 -7.69 -2.26
C LYS A 30 -2.59 -8.26 -3.68
N ARG A 31 -3.80 -8.45 -4.21
CA ARG A 31 -3.99 -8.85 -5.62
C ARG A 31 -3.44 -7.81 -6.59
N ILE A 32 -3.70 -6.52 -6.35
CA ILE A 32 -3.19 -5.42 -7.19
C ILE A 32 -1.66 -5.37 -7.18
N GLN A 33 -1.03 -5.68 -6.04
CA GLN A 33 0.43 -5.72 -5.93
C GLN A 33 1.08 -6.87 -6.75
N SER A 34 0.35 -7.93 -7.08
CA SER A 34 0.92 -9.14 -7.70
C SER A 34 0.98 -9.14 -9.24
N VAL A 35 0.36 -8.16 -9.90
CA VAL A 35 0.23 -8.04 -11.36
C VAL A 35 1.43 -7.20 -11.89
N PRO A 36 1.97 -7.51 -13.08
CA PRO A 36 3.40 -7.47 -13.39
C PRO A 36 4.13 -6.20 -12.95
N LEU A 37 5.12 -6.39 -12.08
CA LEU A 37 5.98 -5.36 -11.53
C LEU A 37 7.23 -5.18 -12.40
N VAL A 38 7.54 -3.92 -12.73
CA VAL A 38 8.83 -3.53 -13.31
C VAL A 38 9.77 -3.21 -12.15
N ILE A 39 10.97 -3.78 -12.15
CA ILE A 39 11.95 -3.52 -11.07
C ILE A 39 12.72 -2.23 -11.40
N GLY A 40 12.79 -1.34 -10.42
CA GLY A 40 13.60 -0.12 -10.43
C GLY A 40 14.49 -0.01 -9.20
N GLN A 41 15.30 1.03 -9.17
CA GLN A 41 16.11 1.42 -8.02
C GLN A 41 15.58 2.73 -7.45
N PHE A 42 15.38 2.78 -6.14
CA PHE A 42 15.03 4.02 -5.46
C PHE A 42 16.24 4.96 -5.43
N LEU A 43 16.08 6.21 -5.89
CA LEU A 43 17.12 7.23 -5.81
C LEU A 43 16.88 8.16 -4.61
N GLU A 44 15.77 8.89 -4.61
CA GLU A 44 15.53 9.96 -3.63
C GLU A 44 14.04 10.15 -3.36
N ALA A 45 13.66 10.44 -2.11
CA ALA A 45 12.33 10.89 -1.77
C ALA A 45 12.27 12.42 -1.88
N VAL A 46 11.32 12.93 -2.67
CA VAL A 46 11.15 14.38 -2.89
C VAL A 46 10.21 14.95 -1.82
N ASP A 47 9.10 14.25 -1.56
CA ASP A 47 8.06 14.69 -0.63
C ASP A 47 7.55 13.52 0.23
N GLN A 48 6.62 13.82 1.13
CA GLN A 48 5.92 12.86 1.98
C GLN A 48 5.26 11.71 1.19
N ASP A 49 4.79 11.97 -0.03
CA ASP A 49 4.06 11.01 -0.89
C ASP A 49 4.71 10.79 -2.26
N HIS A 50 5.87 11.40 -2.52
CA HIS A 50 6.52 11.34 -3.84
C HIS A 50 7.98 10.96 -3.75
N ALA A 51 8.40 10.09 -4.67
CA ALA A 51 9.77 9.63 -4.79
C ALA A 51 10.22 9.58 -6.25
N ILE A 52 11.54 9.59 -6.45
CA ILE A 52 12.19 9.38 -7.73
C ILE A 52 12.76 7.96 -7.74
N VAL A 53 12.38 7.22 -8.78
CA VAL A 53 12.85 5.86 -9.03
C VAL A 53 13.54 5.81 -10.38
N GLY A 54 14.73 5.22 -10.42
CA GLY A 54 15.46 4.92 -11.63
C GLY A 54 15.00 3.58 -12.17
N SER A 55 14.46 3.57 -13.38
CA SER A 55 14.22 2.31 -14.07
C SER A 55 15.56 1.69 -14.47
N THR A 56 15.58 0.36 -14.56
CA THR A 56 16.69 -0.41 -15.13
C THR A 56 17.07 0.05 -16.56
N THR A 57 16.17 0.75 -17.26
CA THR A 57 16.41 1.34 -18.59
C THR A 57 17.12 2.70 -18.58
N GLY A 58 17.51 3.23 -17.41
CA GLY A 58 18.23 4.50 -17.28
C GLY A 58 17.35 5.76 -17.29
N SER A 59 16.02 5.59 -17.27
CA SER A 59 15.06 6.69 -17.16
C SER A 59 14.62 6.89 -15.71
N ASN A 60 14.51 8.14 -15.29
CA ASN A 60 14.00 8.51 -13.97
C ASN A 60 12.48 8.73 -14.02
N TYR A 61 11.77 8.13 -13.08
CA TYR A 61 10.32 8.24 -12.94
C TYR A 61 9.99 8.97 -11.65
N PHE A 62 9.09 9.94 -11.76
CA PHE A 62 8.43 10.55 -10.62
C PHE A 62 7.21 9.70 -10.26
N VAL A 63 7.25 9.10 -9.07
CA VAL A 63 6.27 8.11 -8.65
C VAL A 63 5.64 8.52 -7.32
N ARG A 64 4.37 8.18 -7.17
CA ARG A 64 3.67 8.33 -5.91
C ARG A 64 3.97 7.10 -5.05
N VAL A 65 4.38 7.35 -3.82
CA VAL A 65 4.58 6.34 -2.78
C VAL A 65 3.23 6.03 -2.15
N LEU A 66 2.92 4.75 -2.00
CA LEU A 66 1.72 4.33 -1.30
C LEU A 66 1.94 4.49 0.21
N SER A 67 0.95 5.04 0.92
CA SER A 67 1.02 5.31 2.36
C SER A 67 1.10 4.05 3.24
N ILE A 68 0.92 2.86 2.65
CA ILE A 68 1.12 1.57 3.31
C ILE A 68 2.59 1.19 3.47
N LEU A 69 3.50 1.90 2.79
CA LEU A 69 4.92 1.55 2.77
C LEU A 69 5.70 2.30 3.86
N ASP A 70 6.55 1.58 4.58
CA ASP A 70 7.39 2.17 5.62
C ASP A 70 8.58 2.92 5.02
N ARG A 71 8.71 4.19 5.44
CA ARG A 71 9.74 5.13 4.97
C ARG A 71 11.15 4.71 5.36
N GLU A 72 11.29 3.94 6.44
CA GLU A 72 12.58 3.48 6.94
C GLU A 72 13.24 2.43 6.04
N LEU A 73 12.43 1.72 5.24
CA LEU A 73 12.90 0.76 4.24
C LEU A 73 13.40 1.46 2.97
N LEU A 74 12.94 2.70 2.71
CA LEU A 74 13.30 3.48 1.53
C LEU A 74 14.69 4.11 1.70
N LYS A 75 15.72 3.31 1.39
CA LYS A 75 17.11 3.77 1.29
C LYS A 75 17.51 3.97 -0.16
N PRO A 76 18.32 5.00 -0.48
CA PRO A 76 18.91 5.15 -1.81
C PRO A 76 19.65 3.87 -2.20
N GLY A 77 19.36 3.34 -3.39
CA GLY A 77 19.90 2.07 -3.89
C GLY A 77 19.10 0.82 -3.51
N CYS A 78 17.98 0.97 -2.80
CA CYS A 78 17.05 -0.15 -2.59
C CYS A 78 16.38 -0.54 -3.92
N SER A 79 16.18 -1.84 -4.13
CA SER A 79 15.41 -2.33 -5.27
C SER A 79 13.93 -2.19 -4.92
N VAL A 80 13.19 -1.50 -5.78
CA VAL A 80 11.77 -1.22 -5.58
C VAL A 80 10.99 -1.71 -6.77
N ALA A 81 9.80 -2.25 -6.54
CA ALA A 81 8.91 -2.63 -7.61
C ALA A 81 8.00 -1.47 -8.02
N LEU A 82 7.80 -1.33 -9.33
CA LEU A 82 6.96 -0.33 -9.96
C LEU A 82 5.81 -1.02 -10.68
N HIS A 83 4.59 -0.53 -10.49
CA HIS A 83 3.47 -1.01 -11.29
C HIS A 83 3.56 -0.51 -12.74
N LYS A 84 3.49 -1.41 -13.73
CA LYS A 84 3.68 -1.10 -15.18
C LYS A 84 2.83 0.05 -15.73
N TYR A 85 1.62 0.25 -15.20
CA TYR A 85 0.67 1.24 -15.72
C TYR A 85 0.46 2.45 -14.80
N SER A 86 0.62 2.27 -13.49
CA SER A 86 0.39 3.35 -12.51
C SER A 86 1.68 4.03 -12.08
N ASN A 87 2.85 3.45 -12.42
CA ASN A 87 4.15 3.84 -11.89
C ASN A 87 4.08 4.10 -10.37
N ALA A 88 3.30 3.29 -9.67
CA ALA A 88 3.19 3.37 -8.22
C ALA A 88 4.29 2.49 -7.63
N LEU A 89 4.94 3.01 -6.59
CA LEU A 89 5.97 2.28 -5.87
C LEU A 89 5.32 1.25 -4.94
N VAL A 90 5.68 -0.01 -5.14
CA VAL A 90 5.14 -1.18 -4.44
C VAL A 90 6.32 -2.05 -4.03
N GLU A 91 6.66 -2.02 -2.74
CA GLU A 91 7.69 -2.83 -2.07
C GLU A 91 9.13 -2.76 -2.61
#